data_AF-G0P8R2-F1
#
_entry.id   AF-G0P8R2-F1
#
_cell.length_a   1.000
_cell.length_b   1.000
_cell.length_c   1.000
_cell.angle_alpha   90.00
_cell.angle_beta   90.00
_cell.angle_gamma   90.00
#
_symmetry.space_group_name_H-M   'P 1'
#
loop_
_entity.id
_entity.type
_entity.pdbx_description
1 polymer ?
#
loop_
_entity_poly.entity_id
_entity_poly.type
_entity_poly.pdbx_seq_one_letter_code
_entity_poly.pdbx_strand_id
1 'polypeptide(L)' 'MLLAERKVPFISWDAWKLIDQQERDQGKLTGKIREKFTTFEKFLSK' A
#
# COMPACT_ATOMS: atom_id res chain seq x y z
N MET A 1 7.75 -3.90 -21.05
CA MET A 1 7.36 -4.73 -19.90
C MET A 1 5.89 -5.05 -20.07
N LEU A 2 5.54 -6.34 -20.17
CA LEU A 2 4.21 -6.82 -20.55
C LEU A 2 3.04 -6.17 -19.77
N LEU A 3 3.24 -5.89 -18.48
CA LEU A 3 2.23 -5.25 -17.63
C LEU A 3 2.00 -3.79 -17.98
N ALA A 4 3.06 -3.04 -18.26
CA ALA A 4 2.98 -1.63 -18.68
C ALA A 4 2.31 -1.50 -20.06
N GLU A 5 2.66 -2.38 -20.99
CA GLU A 5 2.06 -2.43 -22.34
C GLU A 5 0.56 -2.73 -22.28
N ARG A 6 0.15 -3.60 -21.35
CA ARG A 6 -1.26 -3.94 -21.11
C ARG A 6 -1.98 -2.96 -20.17
N LYS A 7 -1.31 -1.89 -19.74
CA LYS A 7 -1.84 -0.88 -18.80
C LYS A 7 -2.40 -1.51 -17.52
N VAL A 8 -1.83 -2.64 -17.08
CA VAL A 8 -2.23 -3.31 -15.84
C VAL A 8 -1.60 -2.54 -14.68
N PRO A 9 -2.38 -1.95 -13.76
CA PRO A 9 -1.84 -1.33 -12.57
C PRO A 9 -1.15 -2.38 -11.71
N PHE A 10 0.04 -2.05 -11.20
CA PHE A 10 0.77 -2.90 -10.27
C PHE A 10 1.43 -2.05 -9.19
N ILE A 11 1.66 -2.67 -8.04
CA ILE A 11 2.40 -2.07 -6.93
C ILE A 11 3.80 -2.66 -6.98
N SER A 12 4.82 -1.81 -7.08
CA SER A 12 6.21 -2.25 -6.97
C SER A 12 6.54 -2.62 -5.53
N TRP A 13 7.64 -3.34 -5.31
CA TRP A 13 8.11 -3.66 -3.96
C TRP A 13 8.35 -2.40 -3.11
N ASP A 14 8.90 -1.33 -3.71
CA ASP A 14 9.13 -0.07 -3.00
C ASP A 14 7.82 0.64 -2.64
N ALA A 15 6.84 0.64 -3.53
CA ALA A 15 5.51 1.17 -3.23
C ALA A 15 4.82 0.36 -2.13
N TRP A 16 4.97 -0.98 -2.12
CA TRP A 16 4.45 -1.83 -1.05
C TRP A 16 5.07 -1.50 0.31
N LYS A 17 6.39 -1.25 0.37
CA LYS A 17 7.05 -0.83 1.63
C LYS A 17 6.49 0.48 2.18
N LEU A 18 6.11 1.43 1.31
CA LEU A 18 5.47 2.67 1.75
C LEU A 18 4.10 2.40 2.39
N ILE A 19 3.31 1.51 1.80
CA ILE A 19 2.00 1.10 2.35
C ILE A 19 2.21 0.40 3.71
N ASP A 20 3.13 -0.57 3.81
CA ASP A 20 3.41 -1.28 5.06
C ASP A 20 3.86 -0.31 6.17
N GLN A 21 4.64 0.72 5.83
CA GLN A 21 5.04 1.75 6.78
C GLN A 21 3.84 2.57 7.28
N GLN A 22 2.96 3.00 6.38
CA GLN A 22 1.76 3.75 6.75
C GLN A 22 0.81 2.93 7.64
N GLU A 23 0.62 1.64 7.34
CA GLU A 23 -0.19 0.74 8.16
C GLU A 23 0.37 0.61 9.58
N ARG A 24 1.70 0.49 9.72
CA ARG A 24 2.36 0.45 11.03
C ARG A 24 2.18 1.75 11.78
N ASP A 25 2.32 2.89 11.12
CA ASP A 25 2.18 4.20 11.76
C ASP A 25 0.74 4.45 12.23
N GLN A 26 -0.27 4.04 11.46
CA GLN A 26 -1.67 4.06 11.92
C GLN A 26 -1.93 3.08 13.07
N GLY A 27 -1.31 1.89 13.01
CA GLY A 27 -1.37 0.92 14.11
C GLY A 27 -0.88 1.51 15.42
N LYS A 28 0.26 2.21 15.42
CA LYS A 28 0.84 2.85 16.62
C LYS A 28 -0.14 3.82 17.28
N LEU A 29 -0.91 4.58 16.51
CA LEU A 29 -1.91 5.52 17.04
C LEU A 29 -3.03 4.84 17.83
N THR A 30 -3.29 3.56 17.56
CA THR A 30 -4.35 2.77 18.21
C THR A 30 -3.79 1.69 19.14
N GLY A 31 -2.48 1.67 19.38
CA GLY A 31 -1.81 0.66 20.21
C GLY A 31 -1.65 -0.71 19.53
N LYS A 32 -1.83 -0.79 18.21
CA LYS A 32 -1.64 -2.00 17.40
C LYS A 32 -0.27 -2.00 16.71
N ILE A 33 0.18 -3.19 16.29
CA ILE A 33 1.40 -3.33 15.47
C ILE A 33 1.22 -2.67 14.09
N ARG A 34 0.03 -2.82 13.51
CA ARG A 34 -0.38 -2.21 12.24
C ARG A 34 -1.90 -2.11 12.17
N GLU A 35 -2.40 -1.17 11.39
CA GLU A 35 -3.79 -1.07 10.98
C GLU A 35 -3.84 -1.21 9.46
N LYS A 36 -4.46 -2.29 8.96
CA LYS A 36 -4.39 -2.61 7.53
C LYS A 36 -5.35 -1.77 6.72
N PHE A 37 -4.93 -1.35 5.53
CA PHE A 37 -5.85 -0.76 4.58
C PHE A 37 -6.75 -1.84 4.00
N THR A 38 -8.07 -1.65 4.09
CA THR A 38 -9.07 -2.63 3.62
C THR A 38 -9.74 -2.22 2.32
N THR A 39 -9.53 -0.98 1.86
CA THR A 39 -10.13 -0.45 0.63
C THR A 39 -9.06 -0.20 -0.43
N PHE A 40 -9.34 -0.62 -1.66
CA PHE A 40 -8.37 -0.59 -2.76
C PHE A 40 -7.91 0.83 -3.12
N GLU A 41 -8.78 1.83 -2.93
CA GLU A 41 -8.47 3.25 -3.13
C GLU A 41 -7.28 3.72 -2.27
N LYS A 42 -7.14 3.17 -1.06
CA LYS A 42 -6.04 3.51 -0.14
C LYS A 42 -4.69 2.96 -0.58
N PHE A 43 -4.65 2.03 -1.55
CA PHE A 43 -3.42 1.47 -2.09
C PHE A 43 -2.91 2.22 -3.33
N LEU A 44 -3.76 3.05 -3.96
CA LEU A 44 -3.48 3.72 -5.24
C LEU A 44 -3.28 5.23 -5.14
N SER A 45 -3.28 5.81 -3.93
CA SER A 45 -3.06 7.26 -3.77
C SER A 45 -1.65 7.65 -4.23
N LYS A 46 -1.57 8.36 -5.36
CA LYS A 46 -0.36 9.04 -5.86
C LYS A 46 -0.05 10.29 -5.06
#